data_AF-A0AA46X5W3-F1
#
_entry.id   AF-A0AA46X5W3-F1
#
_cell.length_a   1.000
_cell.length_b   1.000
_cell.length_c   1.000
_cell.angle_alpha   90.00
_cell.angle_beta   90.00
_cell.angle_gamma   90.00
#
_symmetry.space_group_name_H-M   'P 1'
#
loop_
_entity.id
_entity.type
_entity.pdbx_description
1 polymer ?
#
loop_
_entity_poly.entity_id
_entity_poly.type
_entity_poly.pdbx_seq_one_letter_code
_entity_poly.pdbx_strand_id
1 'polypeptide(L)'
;MKKLLIGMIETILLSTGALKMSQPLKNTQYNDLTVRYYLGMTFPKYNHPAKLYDEINLDKVDNIRKSKETISYYIGFYKDGKLVKFEKYINDNKVMDFVYEHDKREI
;
A
#
# COMPACT_ATOMS: atom_id res chain seq x y z
N MET A 1 -21.16 29.89 -33.07
CA MET A 1 -19.94 29.16 -33.45
C MET A 1 -19.32 28.55 -32.19
N LYS A 2 -18.71 27.36 -32.34
CA LYS A 2 -18.24 26.42 -31.31
C LYS A 2 -16.95 26.86 -30.56
N LYS A 3 -16.89 26.48 -29.26
CA LYS A 3 -15.73 26.09 -28.40
C LYS A 3 -14.62 27.17 -28.16
N LEU A 4 -13.97 27.27 -27.00
CA LEU A 4 -13.27 26.27 -26.19
C LEU A 4 -13.16 26.72 -24.71
N LEU A 5 -13.54 25.85 -23.78
CA LEU A 5 -13.03 25.90 -22.40
C LEU A 5 -11.59 25.37 -22.41
N ILE A 6 -10.63 26.24 -22.08
CA ILE A 6 -9.26 25.88 -21.71
C ILE A 6 -9.21 26.28 -20.24
N GLY A 7 -9.28 25.35 -19.30
CA GLY A 7 -8.20 24.41 -19.02
C GLY A 7 -7.64 24.79 -17.66
N MET A 8 -8.44 24.58 -16.61
CA MET A 8 -8.09 24.81 -15.22
C MET A 8 -7.27 23.61 -14.75
N ILE A 9 -5.95 23.65 -14.88
CA ILE A 9 -4.97 22.87 -14.10
C ILE A 9 -3.67 23.67 -14.21
N GLU A 10 -3.31 24.37 -13.14
CA GLU A 10 -1.95 24.43 -12.59
C GLU A 10 -1.93 25.44 -11.44
N THR A 11 -1.15 25.13 -10.41
CA THR A 11 -0.97 25.91 -9.16
C THR A 11 -1.91 25.52 -8.01
N ILE A 12 -1.65 24.37 -7.40
CA ILE A 12 -1.65 24.33 -5.93
C ILE A 12 -0.20 24.14 -5.50
N LEU A 13 0.38 25.26 -5.11
CA LEU A 13 1.72 25.46 -4.59
C LEU A 13 1.84 24.79 -3.22
N LEU A 14 3.01 24.18 -2.98
CA LEU A 14 3.43 23.62 -1.70
C LEU A 14 3.22 24.64 -0.57
N SER A 15 2.54 24.22 0.49
CA SER A 15 2.59 24.87 1.81
C SER A 15 2.20 23.88 2.89
N THR A 16 3.18 23.15 3.41
CA THR A 16 3.40 22.99 4.86
C THR A 16 4.67 22.18 5.08
N GLY A 17 5.74 22.90 5.42
CA GLY A 17 6.91 22.30 6.04
C GLY A 17 6.60 21.88 7.48
N ALA A 18 7.40 20.92 7.95
CA ALA A 18 7.56 20.49 9.33
C ALA A 18 6.35 19.81 10.01
N LEU A 19 6.30 18.48 9.92
CA LEU A 19 5.95 17.68 11.09
C LEU A 19 6.96 16.55 11.25
N LYS A 20 8.13 16.87 11.84
CA LYS A 20 8.86 15.89 12.64
C LYS A 20 7.96 15.54 13.82
N MET A 21 7.17 14.48 13.67
CA MET A 21 6.69 13.72 14.81
C MET A 21 6.82 12.27 14.42
N SER A 22 7.38 11.47 15.33
CA SER A 22 7.25 10.02 15.36
C SER A 22 5.79 9.64 15.13
N GLN A 23 5.42 9.40 13.88
CA GLN A 23 4.05 9.05 13.54
C GLN A 23 3.85 7.57 13.89
N PRO A 24 2.81 7.24 14.69
CA PRO A 24 2.43 5.86 14.88
C PRO A 24 2.12 5.26 13.50
N LEU A 25 2.47 3.99 13.29
CA LEU A 25 2.22 3.23 12.06
C LEU A 25 0.85 3.63 11.47
N LYS A 26 0.84 4.44 10.40
CA LYS A 26 -0.39 4.88 9.74
C LYS A 26 -0.95 3.71 8.93
N ASN A 27 -1.61 2.79 9.62
CA ASN A 27 -2.53 1.85 9.01
C ASN A 27 -3.65 2.69 8.41
N THR A 28 -3.60 2.93 7.11
CA THR A 28 -4.59 3.79 6.46
C THR A 28 -5.81 2.92 6.21
N GLN A 29 -6.93 3.24 6.85
CA GLN A 29 -8.18 2.54 6.58
C GLN A 29 -8.63 2.93 5.18
N TYR A 30 -8.67 1.97 4.26
CA TYR A 30 -9.20 2.17 2.91
C TYR A 30 -10.54 1.45 2.83
N ASN A 31 -11.63 2.20 2.92
CA ASN A 31 -12.96 1.65 3.22
C ASN A 31 -12.93 0.85 4.54
N ASP A 32 -13.49 -0.36 4.55
CA ASP A 32 -13.48 -1.29 5.69
C ASP A 32 -12.16 -2.08 5.84
N LEU A 33 -11.15 -1.79 5.02
CA LEU A 33 -9.90 -2.55 4.98
C LEU A 33 -8.79 -1.85 5.77
N THR A 34 -8.11 -2.61 6.61
CA THR A 34 -6.85 -2.20 7.23
C THR A 34 -5.71 -2.46 6.24
N VAL A 35 -4.96 -1.41 5.86
CA VAL A 35 -3.81 -1.52 4.96
C VAL A 35 -2.51 -1.50 5.76
N ARG A 36 -1.61 -2.44 5.48
CA ARG A 36 -0.31 -2.59 6.16
C ARG A 36 0.81 -2.89 5.15
N TYR A 37 2.04 -2.52 5.48
CA TYR A 37 3.20 -2.60 4.59
C TYR A 37 4.23 -3.57 5.16
N TYR A 38 4.88 -4.36 4.31
CA TYR A 38 5.76 -5.46 4.72
C TYR A 38 6.99 -5.58 3.82
N LEU A 39 8.11 -6.04 4.37
CA LEU A 39 9.32 -6.37 3.59
C LEU A 39 9.42 -7.86 3.23
N GLY A 40 8.80 -8.72 4.04
CA GLY A 40 8.87 -10.17 3.91
C GLY A 40 7.54 -10.81 3.54
N MET A 41 7.61 -11.87 2.73
CA MET A 41 6.50 -12.77 2.45
C MET A 41 7.02 -14.21 2.45
N THR A 42 6.29 -15.14 3.07
CA THR A 42 6.48 -16.57 2.76
C THR A 42 5.78 -16.89 1.47
N PHE A 43 6.50 -17.41 0.48
CA PHE A 43 5.90 -17.81 -0.81
C PHE A 43 4.81 -18.87 -0.57
N PRO A 44 3.53 -18.53 -0.83
CA PRO A 44 2.42 -19.42 -0.55
C PRO A 44 2.33 -20.45 -1.67
N LYS A 45 3.15 -21.50 -1.67
CA LYS A 45 3.03 -22.55 -2.70
C LYS A 45 1.61 -23.14 -2.68
N TYR A 46 1.27 -23.81 -1.58
CA TYR A 46 -0.06 -24.38 -1.34
C TYR A 46 -0.73 -23.82 -0.08
N ASN A 47 0.02 -23.09 0.75
CA ASN A 47 -0.49 -22.47 1.97
C ASN A 47 -1.02 -21.06 1.67
N HIS A 48 -2.32 -20.97 1.42
CA HIS A 48 -3.04 -19.72 1.36
C HIS A 48 -3.85 -19.50 2.66
N PRO A 49 -3.98 -18.24 3.13
CA PRO A 49 -3.37 -17.04 2.59
C PRO A 49 -1.87 -16.92 2.90
N ALA A 50 -1.16 -16.13 2.08
CA ALA A 50 0.23 -15.77 2.29
C ALA A 50 0.43 -15.11 3.67
N LYS A 51 1.55 -15.44 4.32
CA LYS A 51 1.96 -14.73 5.53
C LYS A 51 2.96 -13.63 5.16
N LEU A 52 2.65 -12.41 5.60
CA LEU A 52 3.47 -11.22 5.44
C LEU A 52 4.17 -10.91 6.77
N TYR A 53 5.44 -10.51 6.71
CA TYR A 53 6.31 -10.30 7.86
C TYR A 53 7.13 -9.03 7.71
N ASP A 54 7.73 -8.58 8.82
CA ASP A 54 8.48 -7.33 8.91
C ASP A 54 7.61 -6.14 8.54
N GLU A 55 6.55 -5.90 9.34
CA GLU A 55 5.66 -4.75 9.17
C GLU A 55 6.47 -3.46 9.28
N ILE A 56 6.29 -2.57 8.31
CA ILE A 56 6.97 -1.28 8.23
C ILE A 56 5.95 -0.14 8.17
N ASN A 57 6.37 1.05 8.60
CA ASN A 57 5.57 2.25 8.43
C ASN A 57 5.75 2.85 7.03
N LEU A 58 4.84 3.77 6.69
CA LEU A 58 4.90 4.55 5.45
C LEU A 58 6.20 5.33 5.31
N ASP A 59 6.72 5.92 6.39
CA ASP A 59 7.98 6.68 6.34
C ASP A 59 9.14 5.80 5.85
N LYS A 60 9.19 4.54 6.28
CA LYS A 60 10.20 3.58 5.84
C LYS A 60 9.98 3.20 4.38
N VAL A 61 8.74 3.05 3.91
CA VAL A 61 8.41 2.86 2.48
C VAL A 61 8.89 4.06 1.65
N ASP A 62 8.67 5.29 2.12
CA ASP A 62 9.09 6.49 1.39
C ASP A 62 10.60 6.68 1.39
N ASN A 63 11.29 6.34 2.49
CA ASN A 63 12.75 6.34 2.55
C ASN A 63 13.34 5.28 1.60
N ILE A 64 12.70 4.12 1.53
CA ILE A 64 12.99 3.05 0.56
C ILE A 64 12.83 3.58 -0.87
N ARG A 65 11.70 4.22 -1.20
CA ARG A 65 11.44 4.78 -2.54
C ARG A 65 12.47 5.83 -2.96
N LYS A 66 13.00 6.60 -2.00
CA LYS A 66 14.04 7.61 -2.23
C LYS A 66 15.43 7.01 -2.40
N SER A 67 15.67 5.81 -1.86
CA SER A 67 16.95 5.15 -2.05
C SER A 67 17.04 4.61 -3.49
N LYS A 68 18.24 4.63 -4.08
CA LYS A 68 18.49 4.11 -5.43
C LYS A 68 18.62 2.57 -5.45
N GLU A 69 18.25 1.89 -4.37
CA GLU A 69 18.34 0.44 -4.26
C GLU A 69 17.11 -0.21 -4.88
N THR A 70 17.29 -1.40 -5.47
CA THR A 70 16.14 -2.17 -5.95
C THR A 70 15.39 -2.72 -4.76
N ILE A 71 14.24 -2.13 -4.44
CA ILE A 71 13.51 -2.50 -3.23
C ILE A 71 12.18 -3.14 -3.58
N SER A 72 11.98 -4.31 -2.97
CA SER A 72 10.73 -5.05 -2.98
C SER A 72 10.00 -4.82 -1.66
N TYR A 73 8.73 -4.47 -1.72
CA TYR A 73 7.85 -4.45 -0.55
C TYR A 73 6.46 -4.98 -0.92
N TYR A 74 5.69 -5.32 0.10
CA TYR A 74 4.36 -5.86 -0.02
C TYR A 74 3.35 -4.97 0.69
N ILE A 75 2.14 -4.88 0.14
CA ILE A 75 1.00 -4.22 0.75
C ILE A 75 -0.03 -5.29 1.05
N GLY A 76 -0.39 -5.45 2.33
CA GLY A 76 -1.44 -6.36 2.78
C GLY A 76 -2.72 -5.59 3.08
N PHE A 77 -3.84 -6.09 2.56
CA PHE A 77 -5.18 -5.57 2.82
C PHE A 77 -5.92 -6.57 3.70
N TYR A 78 -6.41 -6.11 4.85
CA TYR A 78 -7.04 -6.95 5.86
C TYR A 78 -8.47 -6.52 6.11
N LYS A 79 -9.37 -7.50 6.20
CA LYS A 79 -10.75 -7.32 6.67
C LYS A 79 -10.94 -8.17 7.91
N ASP A 80 -11.39 -7.57 9.01
CA ASP A 80 -11.62 -8.28 10.28
C ASP A 80 -10.40 -9.10 10.75
N GLY A 81 -9.19 -8.57 10.51
CA GLY A 81 -7.92 -9.23 10.82
C GLY A 81 -7.47 -10.33 9.84
N LYS A 82 -8.30 -10.72 8.87
CA LYS A 82 -7.96 -11.71 7.83
C LYS A 82 -7.36 -11.01 6.60
N LEU A 83 -6.26 -11.54 6.05
CA LEU A 83 -5.68 -11.04 4.80
C LEU A 83 -6.62 -11.38 3.63
N VAL A 84 -7.14 -10.36 2.95
CA VAL A 84 -8.06 -10.51 1.82
C VAL A 84 -7.42 -10.21 0.47
N LYS A 85 -6.32 -9.44 0.46
CA LYS A 85 -5.55 -9.15 -0.74
C LYS A 85 -4.12 -8.80 -0.35
N PHE A 86 -3.16 -9.12 -1.21
CA PHE A 86 -1.85 -8.49 -1.14
C PHE A 86 -1.36 -8.05 -2.51
N GLU A 87 -0.46 -7.07 -2.51
CA GLU A 87 0.24 -6.58 -3.70
C GLU A 87 1.75 -6.59 -3.42
N LYS A 88 2.55 -6.82 -4.45
CA LYS A 88 4.02 -6.68 -4.42
C LYS A 88 4.43 -5.55 -5.34
N TYR A 89 5.31 -4.70 -4.82
CA TYR A 89 5.91 -3.61 -5.57
C TYR A 89 7.41 -3.81 -5.64
N ILE A 90 8.00 -3.51 -6.79
CA ILE A 90 9.45 -3.40 -6.98
C ILE A 90 9.70 -2.04 -7.62
N ASN A 91 10.51 -1.21 -6.97
CA ASN A 91 10.82 0.15 -7.44
C ASN A 91 9.55 0.95 -7.77
N ASP A 92 8.56 0.87 -6.87
CA ASP A 92 7.24 1.50 -7.00
C ASP A 92 6.35 0.99 -8.15
N ASN A 93 6.80 -0.03 -8.90
CA ASN A 93 5.99 -0.70 -9.90
C ASN A 93 5.30 -1.91 -9.28
N LYS A 94 3.97 -2.00 -9.43
CA LYS A 94 3.23 -3.21 -9.03
C LYS A 94 3.64 -4.36 -9.95
N VAL A 95 4.22 -5.41 -9.38
CA VAL A 95 4.70 -6.59 -10.13
C VAL A 95 3.84 -7.82 -9.91
N MET A 96 3.05 -7.86 -8.83
CA MET A 96 2.19 -8.98 -8.49
C MET A 96 1.05 -8.49 -7.60
N ASP A 97 -0.12 -9.09 -7.74
CA ASP A 97 -1.21 -9.00 -6.79
C ASP A 97 -1.94 -10.34 -6.66
N PHE A 98 -2.60 -10.51 -5.53
CA PHE A 98 -3.42 -11.69 -5.25
C PHE A 98 -4.62 -11.29 -4.40
N VAL A 99 -5.80 -11.79 -4.77
CA VAL A 99 -7.06 -11.58 -4.04
C VAL A 99 -7.53 -12.93 -3.53
N TYR A 100 -7.86 -12.99 -2.24
CA TYR A 100 -8.42 -14.18 -1.62
C TYR A 100 -9.94 -14.12 -1.68
N GLU A 101 -10.54 -15.12 -2.30
CA GLU A 101 -11.98 -15.38 -2.18
C GLU A 101 -12.22 -16.01 -0.81
N HIS A 102 -12.85 -15.26 0.09
CA HIS A 102 -13.36 -15.80 1.35
C HIS A 102 -14.84 -16.10 1.12
N ASP A 103 -15.22 -17.39 1.11
CA ASP A 103 -16.64 -17.78 1.04
C ASP A 103 -17.35 -17.19 2.26
N LYS A 104 -18.48 -16.51 2.07
CA LYS A 104 -19.22 -15.78 3.13
C LYS A 104 -19.86 -16.71 4.17
N ARG A 105 -19.59 -18.02 4.10
CA ARG A 105 -20.20 -19.09 4.88
C ARG A 105 -19.40 -19.54 6.10
N GLU A 106 -18.31 -18.87 6.43
CA GLU A 106 -17.62 -19.04 7.71
C GLU A 106 -17.97 -17.89 8.66
N ILE A 107 -19.13 -18.00 9.30
CA ILE A 107 -19.51 -17.28 10.53
C ILE A 107 -19.74 -18.33 11.61
#